data_AF-A0A1H9GWI7-F1
#
_entry.id   AF-A0A1H9GWI7-F1
#
_cell.length_a   1.000
_cell.length_b   1.000
_cell.length_c   1.000
_cell.angle_alpha   90.00
_cell.angle_beta   90.00
_cell.angle_gamma   90.00
#
_symmetry.space_group_name_H-M   'P 1'
#
loop_
_entity.id
_entity.type
_entity.pdbx_description
1 polymer ?
#
loop_
_entity_poly.entity_id
_entity_poly.type
_entity_poly.pdbx_seq_one_letter_code
_entity_poly.pdbx_strand_id
1 'polypeptide(L)' 'MTSFSRIHQLQKEIEQLRSKMVDIATRYGYTSKESIQLSQELDCLLNEYQTIISDSKKGVY' A
#
# COMPACT_ATOMS: atom_id res chain seq x y z
N MET A 1 -0.40 -1.52 22.71
CA MET A 1 0.86 -1.88 22.02
C MET A 1 0.65 -2.54 20.65
N THR A 2 -0.50 -2.38 20.00
CA THR A 2 -0.86 -3.11 18.76
C THR A 2 -0.71 -2.27 17.48
N SER A 3 -0.97 -0.96 17.52
CA SER A 3 -1.04 -0.11 16.32
C SER A 3 0.30 0.04 15.58
N PHE A 4 1.43 0.12 16.30
CA PHE A 4 2.76 0.25 15.69
C PHE A 4 3.13 -0.97 14.83
N SER A 5 2.73 -2.18 15.25
CA SER A 5 3.02 -3.42 14.52
C SER A 5 2.29 -3.48 13.17
N ARG A 6 1.03 -3.01 13.10
CA ARG A 6 0.26 -3.04 11.85
C ARG A 6 0.76 -2.01 10.85
N ILE A 7 1.08 -0.80 11.30
CA ILE A 7 1.66 0.27 10.45
C ILE A 7 2.97 -0.21 9.81
N HIS A 8 3.86 -0.80 10.61
CA HIS A 8 5.14 -1.33 10.11
C HIS A 8 4.93 -2.48 9.12
N GLN A 9 3.95 -3.36 9.37
CA GLN A 9 3.61 -4.42 8.45
C GLN A 9 3.06 -3.89 7.12
N LEU A 10 2.16 -2.90 7.16
CA LEU A 10 1.63 -2.25 5.97
C LEU A 10 2.73 -1.57 5.16
N GLN A 11 3.68 -0.89 5.79
CA GLN A 11 4.82 -0.30 5.10
C GLN A 11 5.64 -1.35 4.34
N LYS A 12 5.88 -2.51 4.95
CA LYS A 12 6.59 -3.61 4.31
C LYS A 12 5.81 -4.19 3.13
N GLU A 13 4.50 -4.40 3.29
CA GLU A 13 3.61 -4.91 2.24
C GLU A 13 3.53 -3.92 1.06
N ILE A 14 3.42 -2.62 1.33
CA ILE A 14 3.43 -1.53 0.34
C ILE A 14 4.73 -1.56 -0.46
N GLU A 15 5.90 -1.60 0.17
CA GLU A 15 7.17 -1.58 -0.54
C GLU A 15 7.39 -2.84 -1.39
N GLN A 16 7.02 -4.01 -0.86
CA GLN A 16 7.07 -5.26 -1.63
C GLN A 16 6.18 -5.20 -2.87
N LEU A 17 4.95 -4.68 -2.73
CA LEU A 17 3.99 -4.60 -3.81
C LEU A 17 4.39 -3.54 -4.85
N ARG A 18 4.97 -2.40 -4.41
CA ARG A 18 5.55 -1.39 -5.31
C ARG A 18 6.65 -1.96 -6.18
N SER A 19 7.59 -2.72 -5.60
CA SER A 19 8.66 -3.37 -6.38
C SER A 19 8.06 -4.31 -7.42
N LYS A 20 7.10 -5.15 -7.02
CA LYS A 20 6.42 -6.09 -7.91
C LYS A 20 5.66 -5.38 -9.03
N MET A 21 4.98 -4.27 -8.73
CA MET A 21 4.25 -3.49 -9.73
C MET A 21 5.20 -2.90 -10.78
N VAL A 22 6.35 -2.36 -10.35
CA VAL A 22 7.39 -1.85 -11.27
C VAL A 22 7.91 -2.97 -12.16
N ASP A 23 8.25 -4.13 -11.58
CA ASP A 23 8.76 -5.27 -12.34
C ASP A 23 7.76 -5.75 -13.41
N ILE A 24 6.48 -5.87 -13.05
CA ILE A 24 5.40 -6.27 -13.96
C ILE A 24 5.14 -5.19 -15.01
N ALA A 25 5.11 -3.91 -14.63
CA ALA A 25 4.94 -2.82 -15.58
C ALA A 25 6.11 -2.70 -16.56
N THR A 26 7.33 -2.98 -16.12
CA THR A 26 8.50 -3.04 -17.01
C THR A 26 8.41 -4.22 -17.99
N ARG A 27 7.86 -5.36 -17.57
CA ARG A 27 7.74 -6.57 -18.42
C ARG A 27 6.54 -6.54 -19.37
N TYR A 28 5.39 -6.09 -18.89
CA TYR A 28 4.10 -6.24 -19.56
C TYR A 28 3.43 -4.90 -19.90
N GLY A 29 3.99 -3.78 -19.44
CA GLY A 29 3.43 -2.44 -19.59
C GLY A 29 2.47 -2.08 -18.45
N TYR A 30 2.42 -0.78 -18.14
CA TYR A 30 1.59 -0.23 -17.06
C TYR A 30 0.08 -0.44 -17.25
N THR A 31 -0.37 -0.62 -18.50
CA THR A 31 -1.77 -0.89 -18.85
C THR A 31 -2.10 -2.37 -18.92
N SER A 32 -1.15 -3.26 -18.65
CA SER A 32 -1.42 -4.69 -18.53
C SER A 32 -2.40 -4.93 -17.40
N LYS A 33 -3.25 -5.95 -17.57
CA LYS A 33 -4.20 -6.37 -16.53
C LYS A 33 -3.50 -6.63 -15.19
N GLU A 34 -2.30 -7.21 -15.24
CA GLU A 34 -1.48 -7.54 -14.07
C GLU A 34 -0.97 -6.27 -13.38
N SER A 35 -0.46 -5.28 -14.11
CA SER A 35 -0.07 -3.99 -13.55
C SER A 35 -1.25 -3.23 -12.94
N ILE A 36 -2.42 -3.26 -13.60
CA ILE A 36 -3.64 -2.63 -13.08
C ILE A 36 -4.10 -3.29 -11.78
N GLN A 37 -4.10 -4.62 -11.71
CA GLN A 37 -4.45 -5.35 -10.49
C GLN A 37 -3.50 -5.02 -9.33
N LEU A 38 -2.19 -4.98 -9.60
CA LEU A 38 -1.20 -4.62 -8.59
C LEU A 38 -1.36 -3.17 -8.12
N SER A 39 -1.71 -2.24 -9.02
CA SER A 39 -2.02 -0.84 -8.65
C SER A 39 -3.22 -0.76 -7.71
N GLN A 40 -4.29 -1.51 -8.01
CA GLN A 40 -5.50 -1.51 -7.17
C GLN A 40 -5.22 -2.09 -5.77
N GLU A 41 -4.45 -3.17 -5.69
CA GLU A 41 -4.05 -3.77 -4.42
C GLU A 41 -3.15 -2.82 -3.61
N LEU A 42 -2.24 -2.10 -4.28
CA LEU A 42 -1.40 -1.07 -3.66
C LEU A 42 -2.23 0.09 -3.10
N ASP A 43 -3.22 0.57 -3.86
CA ASP A 43 -4.13 1.62 -3.41
C ASP A 43 -4.92 1.20 -2.17
N CYS A 44 -5.36 -0.06 -2.09
CA CYS A 44 -6.02 -0.59 -0.88
C CYS A 44 -5.10 -0.53 0.34
N LEU A 45 -3.85 -0.97 0.22
CA LEU A 45 -2.88 -0.94 1.33
C LEU A 45 -2.54 0.50 1.76
N LEU A 46 -2.41 1.41 0.81
CA LEU A 46 -2.17 2.83 1.08
C LEU A 46 -3.37 3.46 1.82
N ASN A 47 -4.59 3.13 1.41
CA ASN A 47 -5.81 3.61 2.08
C ASN A 47 -5.92 3.08 3.52
N GLU A 48 -5.57 1.81 3.76
CA GLU A 48 -5.55 1.25 5.12
C GLU A 48 -4.50 1.95 5.98
N TYR A 49 -3.28 2.10 5.45
CA TYR A 49 -2.19 2.82 6.13
C TYR A 49 -2.61 4.25 6.48
N GLN A 50 -3.19 4.97 5.52
CA GLN A 50 -3.65 6.35 5.72
C GLN A 50 -4.76 6.42 6.76
N THR A 51 -5.71 5.48 6.77
CA THR A 51 -6.77 5.41 7.77
C THR A 51 -6.21 5.28 9.19
N ILE A 52 -5.27 4.35 9.40
CA ILE A 52 -4.66 4.13 10.73
C ILE A 52 -3.88 5.35 11.21
N ILE A 53 -3.14 6.01 10.30
CA ILE A 53 -2.39 7.22 10.61
C ILE A 53 -3.31 8.41 10.86
N SER A 54 -4.39 8.55 10.09
CA SER A 54 -5.38 9.63 10.23
C SER A 54 -6.20 9.48 11.51
N ASP A 55 -6.62 8.27 11.87
CA ASP A 55 -7.36 8.03 13.12
C ASP A 55 -6.49 8.27 14.35
N SER A 56 -5.17 8.06 14.24
CA SER A 56 -4.21 8.44 15.29
C SER A 56 -4.07 9.97 15.47
N LYS A 57 -4.50 10.78 14.49
CA LYS A 57 -4.47 12.26 14.53
C LYS A 57 -5.81 12.90 14.93
N LYS A 58 -6.93 12.15 14.95
CA LYS A 58 -8.27 12.67 15.26
C LYS A 58 -8.55 12.93 16.76
N GLY A 59 -7.59 12.65 17.65
CA GLY A 59 -7.72 12.89 19.10
C GLY A 59 -7.21 14.25 19.59
N VAL A 60 -6.91 15.19 18.70
CA VAL A 60 -6.36 16.52 19.06
C VAL A 60 -7.18 17.64 18.42
N TYR A 61 -8.47 17.75 18.74
CA TYR A 61 -9.25 18.99 18.70
C TYR A 61 -10.46 18.87 19.63
#